data_AF-A0AAD2D6Z6-F1
#
_entry.id   AF-A0AAD2D6Z6-F1
#
_cell.length_a   1.000
_cell.length_b   1.000
_cell.length_c   1.000
_cell.angle_alpha   90.00
_cell.angle_beta   90.00
_cell.angle_gamma   90.00
#
_symmetry.space_group_name_H-M   'P 1'
#
loop_
_entity.id
_entity.type
_entity.pdbx_description
1 polymer ?
#
loop_
_entity_poly.entity_id
_entity_poly.type
_entity_poly.pdbx_seq_one_letter_code
_entity_poly.pdbx_strand_id
1 'polypeptide(L)'
;MNLRDTVHEYFSAQDMTKYNPEYYKFIQNNKEEYLIKKENETVFEKEVVANCIKPCFKYLETAQTVDSEFDCMQNCYAKSMEVNARFKLKFNRHSFGVE
;
A
#
# COMPACT_ATOMS: atom_id res chain seq x y z
N MET A 1 18.79 5.06 -18.16
CA MET A 1 17.44 4.46 -18.19
C MET A 1 16.84 4.61 -16.80
N ASN A 2 15.70 5.29 -16.68
CA ASN A 2 15.08 5.59 -15.39
C ASN A 2 14.25 4.38 -14.93
N LEU A 3 14.39 3.93 -13.68
CA LEU A 3 13.70 2.74 -13.16
C LEU A 3 12.17 2.85 -13.31
N ARG A 4 11.65 4.09 -13.25
CA ARG A 4 10.24 4.41 -13.45
C ARG A 4 9.74 4.02 -14.83
N ASP A 5 10.54 4.26 -15.86
CA ASP A 5 10.16 4.01 -17.26
C ASP A 5 10.14 2.51 -17.54
N THR A 6 11.10 1.76 -16.97
CA THR A 6 11.22 0.31 -17.14
C THR A 6 10.09 -0.47 -16.46
N VAL A 7 9.68 -0.03 -15.27
CA VAL A 7 8.53 -0.62 -14.57
C VAL A 7 7.23 -0.31 -15.30
N HIS A 8 7.07 0.91 -15.82
CA HIS A 8 5.89 1.30 -16.57
C HIS A 8 5.77 0.55 -17.90
N GLU A 9 6.89 0.32 -18.60
CA GLU A 9 6.98 -0.55 -19.79
C GLU A 9 6.67 -2.01 -19.47
N TYR A 10 7.16 -2.55 -18.37
CA TYR A 10 6.94 -3.96 -18.02
C TYR A 10 5.46 -4.23 -17.69
N PHE A 11 4.79 -3.32 -16.98
CA PHE A 11 3.37 -3.44 -16.68
C PHE A 11 2.45 -3.02 -17.83
N SER A 12 2.89 -2.17 -18.76
CA SER A 12 2.13 -1.85 -19.98
C SER A 12 2.23 -2.93 -21.05
N ALA A 13 3.31 -3.73 -21.04
CA ALA A 13 3.49 -4.87 -21.93
C ALA A 13 2.67 -6.10 -21.52
N GLN A 14 2.20 -6.18 -20.28
CA GLN A 14 1.30 -7.24 -19.84
C GLN A 14 -0.15 -6.82 -20.05
N ASP A 15 -0.82 -7.49 -20.99
CA ASP A 15 -2.25 -7.30 -21.23
C ASP A 15 -3.07 -7.84 -20.02
N MET A 16 -3.27 -6.97 -19.04
CA MET A 16 -3.99 -7.25 -17.79
C MET A 16 -5.44 -7.70 -18.04
N THR A 17 -6.01 -7.43 -19.23
CA THR A 17 -7.33 -7.91 -19.62
C THR A 17 -7.39 -9.43 -19.77
N LYS A 18 -6.25 -10.07 -20.09
CA LYS A 18 -6.15 -11.53 -20.26
C LYS A 18 -6.27 -12.28 -18.93
N TYR A 19 -5.84 -11.66 -17.82
CA TYR A 19 -5.77 -12.31 -16.51
C TYR A 19 -6.95 -11.96 -15.61
N ASN A 20 -7.51 -10.75 -15.74
CA ASN A 20 -8.72 -10.36 -15.02
C ASN A 20 -9.54 -9.28 -15.77
N PRO A 21 -10.34 -9.69 -16.78
CA PRO A 21 -11.07 -8.75 -17.63
C PRO A 21 -12.15 -7.96 -16.88
N GLU A 22 -12.73 -8.52 -15.82
CA GLU A 22 -13.74 -7.83 -15.00
C GLU A 22 -13.11 -6.71 -14.16
N TYR A 23 -11.96 -6.99 -13.54
CA TYR A 23 -11.24 -5.98 -12.77
C TYR A 23 -10.75 -4.82 -13.65
N TYR A 24 -10.27 -5.13 -14.86
CA TYR A 24 -9.86 -4.10 -15.80
C TYR A 24 -11.04 -3.22 -16.25
N LYS A 25 -12.19 -3.83 -16.57
CA LYS A 25 -13.42 -3.08 -16.88
C LYS A 25 -13.88 -2.21 -15.71
N PHE A 26 -13.78 -2.71 -14.48
CA PHE A 26 -14.09 -1.94 -13.28
C PHE A 26 -13.19 -0.70 -13.16
N ILE A 27 -11.87 -0.83 -13.36
CA ILE A 27 -10.94 0.29 -13.32
C ILE A 27 -11.26 1.31 -14.41
N GLN A 28 -11.56 0.86 -15.63
CA GLN A 28 -11.91 1.77 -16.73
C GLN A 28 -13.18 2.57 -16.41
N ASN A 29 -14.20 1.92 -15.85
CA ASN A 29 -15.48 2.54 -15.52
C ASN A 29 -15.41 3.42 -14.26
N ASN A 30 -14.48 3.17 -13.33
CA ASN A 30 -14.38 3.86 -12.04
C ASN A 30 -12.98 4.47 -11.84
N LYS A 31 -12.36 4.94 -12.93
CA LYS A 31 -10.94 5.33 -12.96
C LYS A 31 -10.60 6.36 -11.90
N GLU A 32 -11.42 7.40 -11.74
CA GLU A 32 -11.18 8.47 -10.78
C GLU A 32 -11.25 7.97 -9.33
N GLU A 33 -12.31 7.25 -8.97
CA GLU A 33 -12.45 6.66 -7.63
C GLU A 33 -11.32 5.67 -7.32
N TYR A 34 -10.94 4.86 -8.31
CA TYR A 34 -9.82 3.93 -8.17
C TYR A 34 -8.50 4.66 -7.94
N LEU A 35 -8.22 5.72 -8.69
CA LEU A 35 -7.00 6.52 -8.53
C LEU A 35 -6.95 7.21 -7.17
N ILE A 36 -8.06 7.80 -6.72
CA ILE A 36 -8.15 8.44 -5.39
C ILE A 36 -7.92 7.40 -4.29
N LYS A 37 -8.58 6.24 -4.38
CA LYS A 37 -8.39 5.16 -3.40
C LYS A 37 -6.93 4.71 -3.36
N LYS A 38 -6.31 4.51 -4.53
CA LYS A 38 -4.92 4.09 -4.66
C LYS A 38 -3.95 5.14 -4.13
N GLU A 39 -4.22 6.42 -4.37
CA GLU A 39 -3.43 7.52 -3.82
C GLU A 39 -3.49 7.52 -2.29
N ASN A 40 -4.69 7.41 -1.70
CA ASN A 40 -4.87 7.32 -0.26
C ASN A 40 -4.16 6.10 0.35
N GLU A 41 -4.22 4.94 -0.30
CA GLU A 41 -3.49 3.74 0.12
C GLU A 41 -1.97 3.96 0.05
N THR A 42 -1.48 4.60 -1.01
CA THR A 42 -0.06 4.93 -1.18
C THR A 42 0.44 5.92 -0.12
N VAL A 43 -0.36 6.94 0.21
CA VAL A 43 -0.03 7.92 1.26
C VAL A 43 0.05 7.21 2.61
N PHE A 44 -0.95 6.39 2.94
CA PHE A 44 -0.95 5.60 4.17
C PHE A 44 0.29 4.70 4.27
N GLU A 45 0.65 3.99 3.21
CA GLU A 45 1.84 3.13 3.20
C GLU A 45 3.12 3.93 3.45
N LYS A 46 3.28 5.10 2.83
CA LYS A 46 4.45 5.97 3.06
C LYS A 46 4.54 6.43 4.51
N GLU A 47 3.42 6.84 5.10
CA GLU A 47 3.36 7.28 6.49
C GLU A 47 3.70 6.13 7.45
N VAL A 48 3.15 4.94 7.21
CA VAL A 48 3.45 3.75 8.00
C VAL A 48 4.94 3.42 7.93
N VAL A 49 5.51 3.37 6.72
CA VAL A 49 6.94 3.07 6.54
C VAL A 49 7.80 4.11 7.26
N ALA A 50 7.52 5.41 7.11
CA ALA A 50 8.26 6.46 7.79
C ALA A 50 8.18 6.33 9.33
N ASN A 51 7.00 6.00 9.85
CA ASN A 51 6.78 5.82 11.29
C ASN A 51 7.41 4.54 11.83
N CYS A 52 7.57 3.51 11.01
CA CYS A 52 8.24 2.26 11.38
C CYS A 52 9.78 2.35 11.31
N ILE A 53 10.32 3.17 10.41
CA ILE A 53 11.78 3.32 10.27
C ILE A 53 12.41 3.81 11.58
N LYS A 54 11.85 4.86 12.18
CA LYS A 54 12.42 5.50 13.38
C LYS A 54 12.59 4.56 14.59
N PRO A 55 11.59 3.75 14.99
CA PRO A 55 11.74 2.82 16.12
C PRO A 55 12.55 1.57 15.77
N CYS A 56 12.56 1.13 14.51
CA CYS A 56 13.23 -0.11 14.11
C CYS A 56 14.70 0.08 13.77
N PHE A 57 15.07 1.17 13.09
CA PHE A 57 16.45 1.48 12.71
C PHE A 57 17.04 2.51 13.69
N LYS A 58 17.68 2.03 14.75
CA LYS A 58 18.31 2.90 15.76
C LYS A 58 19.68 3.42 15.35
N TYR A 59 20.40 2.65 14.55
CA TYR A 59 21.75 2.95 14.11
C TYR A 59 21.86 2.69 12.61
N LEU A 60 21.72 3.75 11.80
CA LEU A 60 21.93 3.68 10.34
C LEU A 60 23.42 3.57 9.97
N GLU A 61 24.21 2.95 10.85
CA GLU A 61 25.67 2.85 10.74
C GLU A 61 26.10 1.85 9.67
N THR A 62 25.21 0.93 9.28
CA THR A 62 25.49 -0.06 8.24
C THR A 62 24.47 0.02 7.11
N ALA A 63 24.93 -0.23 5.88
CA ALA A 63 24.07 -0.25 4.70
C ALA A 63 23.21 -1.53 4.60
N GLN A 64 23.42 -2.49 5.50
CA GLN A 64 22.68 -3.75 5.53
C GLN A 64 21.66 -3.73 6.67
N THR A 65 20.41 -4.06 6.33
CA THR A 65 19.38 -4.34 7.33
C THR A 65 19.71 -5.64 8.04
N VAL A 66 19.82 -5.61 9.36
CA VAL A 66 19.96 -6.85 10.15
C VAL A 66 18.59 -7.50 10.37
N ASP A 67 18.56 -8.81 10.58
CA ASP A 67 17.30 -9.58 10.71
C ASP A 67 16.35 -8.99 11.76
N SER A 68 16.87 -8.47 12.87
CA SER A 68 16.07 -7.86 13.93
C SER A 68 15.40 -6.54 13.50
N GLU A 69 16.03 -5.75 12.64
CA GLU A 69 15.44 -4.54 12.07
C GLU A 69 14.36 -4.90 11.05
N PHE A 70 14.60 -5.93 10.24
CA PHE A 70 13.64 -6.46 9.30
C PHE A 70 12.38 -7.00 9.99
N ASP A 71 12.55 -7.82 11.02
CA ASP A 71 11.45 -8.36 11.82
C ASP A 71 10.67 -7.23 12.51
N CYS A 72 11.36 -6.21 13.02
CA CYS A 72 10.72 -5.03 13.58
C CYS A 72 9.86 -4.31 12.54
N MET A 73 10.39 -4.07 11.34
CA MET A 73 9.67 -3.41 10.24
C MET A 73 8.45 -4.21 9.80
N GLN A 74 8.59 -5.52 9.61
CA GLN A 74 7.46 -6.39 9.23
C GLN A 74 6.34 -6.34 10.27
N ASN A 75 6.69 -6.46 11.56
CA ASN A 75 5.71 -6.41 12.64
C ASN A 75 5.05 -5.03 12.76
N CYS A 76 5.81 -3.96 12.62
CA CYS A 76 5.29 -2.59 12.67
C CYS A 76 4.32 -2.32 11.51
N TYR A 77 4.69 -2.74 10.30
CA TYR A 77 3.84 -2.61 9.12
C TYR A 77 2.56 -3.45 9.26
N ALA A 78 2.68 -4.72 9.67
CA ALA A 78 1.53 -5.60 9.87
C ALA A 78 0.53 -5.04 10.89
N LYS A 79 1.02 -4.53 12.04
CA LYS A 79 0.16 -3.89 13.05
C LYS A 79 -0.52 -2.63 12.52
N SER A 80 0.20 -1.82 11.75
CA SER A 80 -0.38 -0.62 11.15
C SER A 80 -1.51 -0.97 10.17
N MET A 81 -1.33 -2.03 9.37
CA MET A 81 -2.37 -2.54 8.47
C MET A 81 -3.57 -3.09 9.24
N GLU A 82 -3.34 -3.82 10.33
CA GLU A 82 -4.41 -4.32 11.20
C GLU A 82 -5.22 -3.15 11.81
N VAL A 83 -4.53 -2.13 12.32
CA VAL A 83 -5.15 -0.92 12.87
C VAL A 83 -5.98 -0.21 11.79
N ASN A 84 -5.43 -0.01 10.59
CA ASN A 84 -6.15 0.61 9.48
C ASN A 84 -7.40 -0.20 9.07
N ALA A 85 -7.30 -1.53 8.99
CA ALA A 85 -8.44 -2.39 8.70
C ALA A 85 -9.54 -2.24 9.77
N ARG A 86 -9.18 -2.22 11.06
CA ARG A 86 -10.12 -1.98 12.16
C ARG A 86 -10.77 -0.60 12.07
N PHE A 87 -10.01 0.44 11.72
CA PHE A 87 -10.52 1.79 11.50
C PHE A 87 -11.53 1.82 10.34
N LYS A 88 -11.19 1.25 9.18
CA LYS A 88 -12.10 1.16 8.03
C LYS A 88 -13.39 0.43 8.37
N LEU A 89 -13.32 -0.70 9.09
CA LEU A 89 -14.51 -1.44 9.53
C LEU A 89 -15.38 -0.62 10.49
N LYS A 90 -14.77 0.13 11.41
CA LYS A 90 -15.50 0.94 12.39
C LYS A 90 -16.16 2.17 11.75
N PHE A 91 -15.47 2.83 10.81
CA PHE A 91 -16.00 4.03 10.14
C PHE A 91 -17.00 3.69 9.03
N ASN A 92 -16.79 2.60 8.28
CA ASN A 92 -17.78 2.15 7.29
C ASN A 92 -19.09 1.66 7.94
N ARG A 93 -19.07 1.23 9.21
CA ARG A 93 -20.30 0.93 9.96
C ARG A 93 -21.16 2.15 10.25
N HIS A 94 -20.59 3.35 10.32
CA HIS A 94 -21.39 4.58 10.50
C HIS A 94 -21.93 5.15 9.18
N SER A 95 -21.49 4.66 8.02
CA SER A 95 -22.03 5.03 6.71
C SER A 95 -23.24 4.19 6.27
N PHE A 96 -23.54 3.10 7.00
CA PHE A 96 -24.77 2.32 6.87
C PHE A 96 -25.58 2.49 8.16
N GLY A 97 -26.50 3.44 8.17
CA GLY A 97 -27.32 3.80 9.32
C GLY A 97 -27.89 2.59 10.07
N VAL A 98 -27.41 2.42 11.30
CA VAL A 98 -28.06 1.77 12.43
C VAL A 98 -27.49 2.54 13.63
N GLU A 99 -28.15 3.51 14.26
CA GLU A 99 -29.57 3.89 14.40
C GLU A 99 -29.76 5.39 14.11
#